data_AF-A0A961EWR0-F1
#
_entry.id   AF-A0A961EWR0-F1
#
_cell.length_a   1.000
_cell.length_b   1.000
_cell.length_c   1.000
_cell.angle_alpha   90.00
_cell.angle_beta   90.00
_cell.angle_gamma   90.00
#
_symmetry.space_group_name_H-M   'P 1'
#
loop_
_entity.id
_entity.type
_entity.pdbx_description
1 polymer ?
#
loop_
_entity_poly.entity_id
_entity_poly.type
_entity_poly.pdbx_seq_one_letter_code
_entity_poly.pdbx_strand_id
1 'polypeptide(L)'
;MEGQGWNFKMEGRPDFSMAVIEIPAGQTLKVEASAMAAMDTNVKMKTRFKGGFSRFLTGESLFINEFTAEGGNGSVSVSPGPPGDLFHVHLNGETMYLQNSAFVASGMGVEVQTKWQGLAKGFFSGESLFLIKCVGTGDLWFNSYGAIIEIDVKDQYVVDTGCIVA
;
A
#
# COMPACT_ATOMS: atom_id res chain seq x y z
N MET A 1 10.86 2.77 13.54
CA MET A 1 12.07 3.55 13.23
C MET A 1 11.61 4.96 12.90
N GLU A 2 11.90 5.94 13.75
CA GLU A 2 11.65 7.36 13.44
C GLU A 2 12.82 7.88 12.59
N GLY A 3 12.53 8.59 11.48
CA GLY A 3 13.54 9.46 10.85
C GLY A 3 13.61 9.57 9.33
N GLN A 4 12.73 8.95 8.54
CA GLN A 4 12.66 9.20 7.09
C GLN A 4 11.23 9.15 6.58
N GLY A 5 10.90 10.05 5.64
CA GLY A 5 9.57 10.17 5.07
C GLY A 5 8.78 11.40 5.48
N TRP A 6 7.53 11.44 5.06
CA TRP A 6 6.57 12.45 5.51
C TRP A 6 6.12 12.21 6.94
N ASN A 7 5.58 13.24 7.59
CA ASN A 7 4.94 13.08 8.88
C ASN A 7 3.65 12.28 8.74
N PHE A 8 3.42 11.35 9.65
CA PHE A 8 2.15 10.65 9.77
C PHE A 8 1.92 10.18 11.21
N LYS A 9 0.66 9.91 11.54
CA LYS A 9 0.26 9.29 12.80
C LYS A 9 -0.50 8.00 12.52
N MET A 10 -0.12 6.92 13.20
CA MET A 10 -0.86 5.66 13.19
C MET A 10 -1.83 5.62 14.37
N GLU A 11 -3.06 5.18 14.13
CA GLU A 11 -4.11 5.03 15.15
C GLU A 11 -4.81 3.67 15.00
N GLY A 12 -5.47 3.19 16.05
CA GLY A 12 -6.28 1.96 16.00
C GLY A 12 -5.49 0.64 15.87
N ARG A 13 -4.15 0.69 16.01
CA ARG A 13 -3.30 -0.51 15.92
C ARG A 13 -3.52 -1.48 17.08
N PRO A 14 -3.36 -2.80 16.86
CA PRO A 14 -3.18 -3.46 15.55
C PRO A 14 -4.49 -3.91 14.90
N ASP A 15 -5.64 -3.72 15.55
CA ASP A 15 -6.88 -4.41 15.18
C ASP A 15 -7.63 -3.75 14.01
N PHE A 16 -7.62 -2.41 13.96
CA PHE A 16 -8.31 -1.60 12.94
C PHE A 16 -7.49 -0.35 12.63
N SER A 17 -6.33 -0.57 12.04
CA SER A 17 -5.32 0.46 11.92
C SER A 17 -5.66 1.49 10.85
N MET A 18 -5.45 2.76 11.17
CA MET A 18 -5.51 3.87 10.21
C MET A 18 -4.25 4.72 10.29
N ALA A 19 -3.96 5.45 9.21
CA ALA A 19 -2.89 6.44 9.17
C ALA A 19 -3.43 7.82 8.80
N VAL A 20 -3.08 8.84 9.58
CA VAL A 20 -3.27 10.25 9.22
C VAL A 20 -1.95 10.73 8.63
N ILE A 21 -1.90 10.93 7.31
CA ILE A 21 -0.69 11.26 6.57
C ILE A 21 -0.68 12.76 6.25
N GLU A 22 0.37 13.47 6.65
CA GLU A 22 0.58 14.87 6.25
C GLU A 22 1.26 14.92 4.89
N ILE A 23 0.56 15.51 3.92
CA ILE A 23 1.05 15.76 2.57
C ILE A 23 1.68 17.15 2.55
N PRO A 24 2.99 17.28 2.27
CA PRO A 24 3.63 18.59 2.15
C PRO A 24 3.01 19.41 1.00
N ALA A 25 3.01 20.74 1.13
CA ALA A 25 2.47 21.64 0.11
C ALA A 25 3.01 21.33 -1.30
N GLY A 26 2.11 21.15 -2.26
CA GLY A 26 2.43 20.84 -3.66
C GLY A 26 2.84 19.38 -3.93
N GLN A 27 2.90 18.52 -2.91
CA GLN A 27 3.18 17.09 -3.07
C GLN A 27 1.90 16.29 -3.30
N THR A 28 2.07 15.09 -3.84
CA THR A 28 0.97 14.16 -4.16
C THR A 28 1.17 12.81 -3.48
N LEU A 29 0.13 12.34 -2.79
CA LEU A 29 0.03 10.99 -2.24
C LEU A 29 -0.77 10.10 -3.19
N LYS A 30 -0.28 8.90 -3.49
CA LYS A 30 -1.06 7.84 -4.12
C LYS A 30 -1.75 7.03 -3.04
N VAL A 31 -3.04 6.77 -3.17
CA VAL A 31 -3.83 5.99 -2.20
C VAL A 31 -4.72 5.00 -2.94
N GLU A 32 -4.86 3.79 -2.40
CA GLU A 32 -5.85 2.81 -2.84
C GLU A 32 -7.26 3.43 -2.81
N ALA A 33 -8.06 3.23 -3.86
CA ALA A 33 -9.29 3.97 -4.06
C ALA A 33 -10.33 3.81 -2.93
N SER A 34 -10.37 2.66 -2.26
CA SER A 34 -11.26 2.36 -1.14
C SER A 34 -10.73 2.77 0.23
N ALA A 35 -9.46 3.17 0.35
CA ALA A 35 -8.81 3.36 1.64
C ALA A 35 -8.99 4.77 2.24
N MET A 36 -9.41 5.77 1.46
CA MET A 36 -9.56 7.14 2.00
C MET A 36 -10.76 7.24 2.96
N ALA A 37 -10.51 7.69 4.18
CA ALA A 37 -11.52 7.91 5.22
C ALA A 37 -11.87 9.39 5.40
N ALA A 38 -10.86 10.29 5.38
CA ALA A 38 -11.04 11.74 5.48
C ALA A 38 -9.88 12.47 4.80
N MET A 39 -10.07 13.75 4.45
CA MET A 39 -9.01 14.64 3.97
C MET A 39 -9.31 16.09 4.30
N ASP A 40 -8.27 16.91 4.41
CA ASP A 40 -8.43 18.37 4.51
C ASP A 40 -8.99 18.96 3.21
N THR A 41 -9.67 20.10 3.33
CA THR A 41 -10.39 20.75 2.22
C THR A 41 -9.46 21.32 1.14
N ASN A 42 -8.19 21.54 1.47
CA ASN A 42 -7.17 21.99 0.54
C ASN A 42 -6.49 20.84 -0.23
N VAL A 43 -6.86 19.58 0.05
CA VAL A 43 -6.38 18.41 -0.69
C VAL A 43 -7.31 18.12 -1.88
N LYS A 44 -6.74 18.01 -3.08
CA LYS A 44 -7.48 17.66 -4.31
C LYS A 44 -7.25 16.21 -4.69
N MET A 45 -8.36 15.50 -4.90
CA MET A 45 -8.35 14.12 -5.36
C MET A 45 -8.49 14.06 -6.89
N LYS A 46 -7.68 13.20 -7.52
CA LYS A 46 -7.78 12.85 -8.92
C LYS A 46 -7.69 11.33 -9.09
N THR A 47 -8.75 10.74 -9.63
CA THR A 47 -8.78 9.28 -9.86
C THR A 47 -7.92 8.90 -11.07
N ARG A 48 -7.07 7.88 -10.90
CA ARG A 48 -6.27 7.27 -11.97
C ARG A 48 -6.73 5.84 -12.20
N PHE A 49 -7.34 5.59 -13.35
CA PHE A 49 -7.53 4.22 -13.84
C PHE A 49 -6.21 3.71 -14.44
N LYS A 50 -5.51 2.81 -13.74
CA LYS A 50 -4.42 2.02 -14.31
C LYS A 50 -4.95 0.66 -14.75
N GLY A 51 -5.18 0.51 -16.05
CA GLY A 51 -5.75 -0.71 -16.65
C GLY A 51 -7.18 -0.47 -17.11
N GLY A 52 -7.45 -0.71 -18.39
CA GLY A 52 -8.77 -0.51 -18.99
C GLY A 52 -9.84 -1.43 -18.39
N PHE A 53 -11.08 -1.29 -18.87
CA PHE A 53 -12.27 -2.03 -18.42
C PHE A 53 -12.07 -3.57 -18.35
N SER A 54 -11.16 -4.12 -19.16
CA SER A 54 -10.80 -5.54 -19.16
C SER A 54 -10.15 -6.03 -17.86
N ARG A 55 -9.44 -5.18 -17.12
CA ARG A 55 -8.74 -5.55 -15.87
C ARG A 55 -9.65 -5.48 -14.64
N PHE A 56 -10.77 -4.77 -14.74
CA PHE A 56 -11.82 -4.79 -13.72
C PHE A 56 -12.52 -6.15 -13.66
N LEU A 57 -12.71 -6.80 -14.80
CA LEU A 57 -13.38 -8.11 -14.90
C LEU A 57 -12.54 -9.27 -14.36
N THR A 58 -11.21 -9.12 -14.29
CA THR A 58 -10.30 -10.16 -13.79
C THR A 58 -10.08 -10.12 -12.28
N GLY A 59 -10.59 -9.09 -11.58
CA GLY A 59 -10.34 -8.91 -10.15
C GLY A 59 -8.91 -8.48 -9.79
N GLU A 60 -8.08 -8.15 -10.80
CA GLU A 60 -6.63 -7.88 -10.67
C GLU A 60 -6.29 -6.38 -10.80
N SER A 61 -7.25 -5.50 -10.53
CA SER A 61 -7.12 -4.06 -10.77
C SER A 61 -6.85 -3.30 -9.47
N LEU A 62 -5.65 -2.74 -9.33
CA LEU A 62 -5.36 -1.70 -8.34
C LEU A 62 -5.92 -0.36 -8.83
N PHE A 63 -6.93 0.15 -8.13
CA PHE A 63 -7.43 1.50 -8.33
C PHE A 63 -6.68 2.45 -7.42
N ILE A 64 -5.97 3.42 -8.00
CA ILE A 64 -5.18 4.40 -7.25
C ILE A 64 -5.77 5.78 -7.50
N ASN A 65 -6.02 6.51 -6.41
CA ASN A 65 -6.33 7.93 -6.42
C ASN A 65 -5.06 8.73 -6.09
N GLU A 66 -4.88 9.87 -6.74
CA GLU A 66 -3.84 10.85 -6.43
C GLU A 66 -4.45 11.97 -5.58
N PHE A 67 -3.85 12.27 -4.42
CA PHE A 67 -4.26 13.32 -3.50
C PHE A 67 -3.16 14.37 -3.41
N THR A 68 -3.42 15.60 -3.86
CA THR A 68 -2.44 16.69 -3.90
C THR A 68 -2.80 17.79 -2.92
N ALA A 69 -1.86 18.21 -2.07
CA ALA A 69 -2.07 19.35 -1.15
C ALA A 69 -1.85 20.67 -1.88
N GLU A 70 -2.89 21.51 -1.98
CA GLU A 70 -2.84 22.82 -2.63
C GLU A 70 -2.85 23.96 -1.60
N GLY A 71 -2.08 25.02 -1.85
CA GLY A 71 -2.10 26.22 -1.00
C GLY A 71 -1.52 26.06 0.42
N GLY A 72 -0.96 24.90 0.75
CA GLY A 72 -0.36 24.61 2.06
C GLY A 72 -0.22 23.10 2.27
N ASN A 73 0.30 22.69 3.42
CA ASN A 73 0.24 21.30 3.85
C ASN A 73 -1.24 20.89 4.02
N GLY A 74 -1.53 19.61 3.84
CA GLY A 74 -2.86 19.05 4.07
C GLY A 74 -2.76 17.60 4.50
N SER A 75 -3.80 17.07 5.14
CA SER A 75 -3.82 15.71 5.63
C SER A 75 -4.79 14.82 4.86
N VAL A 76 -4.45 13.54 4.76
CA VAL A 76 -5.36 12.47 4.31
C VAL A 76 -5.31 11.34 5.33
N SER A 77 -6.47 10.96 5.83
CA SER A 77 -6.66 9.79 6.67
C SER A 77 -6.98 8.57 5.80
N VAL A 78 -6.19 7.52 5.95
CA VAL A 78 -6.38 6.24 5.23
C VAL A 78 -6.71 5.12 6.22
N SER A 79 -7.76 4.36 5.91
CA SER A 79 -8.23 3.19 6.66
C SER A 79 -8.45 2.06 5.65
N PRO A 80 -7.62 1.01 5.64
CA PRO A 80 -7.79 -0.15 4.77
C PRO A 80 -9.13 -0.84 5.05
N GLY A 81 -9.70 -1.49 4.03
CA GLY A 81 -10.95 -2.24 4.17
C GLY A 81 -10.84 -3.47 5.09
N PRO A 82 -9.80 -4.33 4.95
CA PRO A 82 -9.62 -5.48 5.82
C PRO A 82 -9.31 -5.11 7.27
N PRO A 83 -9.88 -5.81 8.27
CA PRO A 83 -9.46 -5.69 9.67
C PRO A 83 -8.00 -6.10 9.85
N GLY A 84 -7.20 -5.27 10.52
CA GLY A 84 -5.82 -5.60 10.80
C GLY A 84 -4.90 -4.39 10.94
N ASP A 85 -3.62 -4.69 10.75
CA ASP A 85 -2.54 -3.76 11.00
C ASP A 85 -2.13 -2.97 9.76
N LEU A 86 -1.54 -1.80 9.99
CA LEU A 86 -1.00 -0.92 8.94
C LEU A 86 0.46 -0.60 9.24
N PHE A 87 1.32 -0.85 8.27
CA PHE A 87 2.75 -0.61 8.37
C PHE A 87 3.21 0.48 7.40
N HIS A 88 4.29 1.15 7.80
CA HIS A 88 4.99 2.14 6.99
C HIS A 88 6.44 1.72 6.83
N VAL A 89 6.96 1.90 5.62
CA VAL A 89 8.38 1.86 5.32
C VAL A 89 8.73 3.03 4.41
N HIS A 90 9.95 3.55 4.56
CA HIS A 90 10.53 4.49 3.60
C HIS A 90 11.48 3.73 2.68
N LEU A 91 11.20 3.71 1.38
CA LEU A 91 12.10 3.12 0.39
C LEU A 91 13.18 4.13 0.02
N ASN A 92 14.41 3.68 -0.10
CA ASN A 92 15.64 4.36 -0.52
C ASN A 92 16.27 3.69 -1.75
N GLY A 93 15.44 3.35 -2.74
CA GLY A 93 15.87 2.66 -3.97
C GLY A 93 15.74 1.14 -3.91
N GLU A 94 15.20 0.59 -2.82
CA GLU A 94 14.90 -0.84 -2.73
C GLU A 94 13.63 -1.22 -3.51
N THR A 95 13.40 -2.52 -3.60
CA THR A 95 12.16 -3.13 -4.09
C THR A 95 11.49 -3.86 -2.94
N MET A 96 10.18 -3.63 -2.78
CA MET A 96 9.30 -4.41 -1.92
C MET A 96 8.25 -5.10 -2.78
N TYR A 97 8.00 -6.37 -2.54
CA TYR A 97 6.83 -7.05 -3.10
C TYR A 97 5.72 -6.96 -2.07
N LEU A 98 4.48 -6.79 -2.50
CA LEU A 98 3.33 -6.81 -1.60
C LEU A 98 2.31 -7.78 -2.16
N GLN A 99 1.54 -8.44 -1.30
CA GLN A 99 0.30 -9.07 -1.74
C GLN A 99 -0.57 -8.02 -2.44
N ASN A 100 -1.24 -8.38 -3.54
CA ASN A 100 -1.97 -7.42 -4.36
C ASN A 100 -2.99 -6.56 -3.57
N SER A 101 -3.61 -7.12 -2.53
CA SER A 101 -4.57 -6.41 -1.68
C SER A 101 -3.93 -5.60 -0.53
N ALA A 102 -2.62 -5.67 -0.34
CA ALA A 102 -1.94 -5.05 0.80
C ALA A 102 -1.59 -3.58 0.57
N PHE A 103 -1.57 -3.08 -0.67
CA PHE A 103 -1.20 -1.69 -0.94
C PHE A 103 -2.24 -0.70 -0.41
N VAL A 104 -1.80 0.27 0.39
CA VAL A 104 -2.67 1.32 0.94
C VAL A 104 -2.31 2.69 0.38
N ALA A 105 -1.07 3.13 0.53
CA ALA A 105 -0.65 4.44 0.06
C ALA A 105 0.85 4.51 -0.26
N SER A 106 1.26 5.49 -1.05
CA SER A 106 2.69 5.78 -1.26
C SER A 106 2.94 7.18 -1.81
N GLY A 107 4.15 7.70 -1.59
CA GLY A 107 4.63 8.90 -2.28
C GLY A 107 4.81 8.69 -3.79
N MET A 108 4.95 9.78 -4.55
CA MET A 108 5.12 9.72 -6.01
C MET A 108 6.41 9.03 -6.48
N GLY A 109 7.45 8.99 -5.64
CA GLY A 109 8.72 8.35 -5.98
C GLY A 109 8.73 6.81 -5.88
N VAL A 110 7.62 6.19 -5.43
CA VAL A 110 7.43 4.74 -5.44
C VAL A 110 6.64 4.34 -6.69
N GLU A 111 7.21 3.52 -7.56
CA GLU A 111 6.49 2.93 -8.68
C GLU A 111 5.77 1.65 -8.24
N VAL A 112 4.47 1.55 -8.51
CA VAL A 112 3.64 0.37 -8.21
C VAL A 112 3.32 -0.37 -9.51
N GLN A 113 3.83 -1.59 -9.63
CA GLN A 113 3.68 -2.46 -10.81
C GLN A 113 2.84 -3.69 -10.45
N THR A 114 1.71 -3.86 -11.12
CA THR A 114 0.70 -4.89 -10.82
C THR A 114 1.02 -6.30 -11.32
N LYS A 115 2.22 -6.54 -11.87
CA LYS A 115 2.52 -7.81 -12.56
C LYS A 115 3.85 -8.40 -12.12
N TRP A 116 3.82 -9.19 -11.05
CA TRP A 116 4.74 -10.30 -10.86
C TRP A 116 3.93 -11.60 -10.70
N GLN A 117 3.76 -12.32 -11.80
CA GLN A 117 3.31 -13.72 -11.76
C GLN A 117 4.55 -14.56 -11.45
N GLY A 118 4.79 -14.82 -10.16
CA GLY A 118 5.69 -15.89 -9.78
C GLY A 118 5.23 -17.16 -10.48
N LEU A 119 6.14 -17.83 -11.17
CA LEU A 119 5.90 -18.88 -12.15
C LEU A 119 5.43 -20.22 -11.54
N ALA A 120 4.67 -20.19 -10.44
CA ALA A 120 4.17 -21.36 -9.77
C ALA A 120 2.67 -21.23 -9.51
N LYS A 121 1.87 -22.07 -10.17
CA LYS A 121 0.57 -22.47 -9.60
C LYS A 121 0.84 -22.88 -8.15
N GLY A 122 0.16 -22.26 -7.20
CA GLY A 122 0.30 -22.58 -5.77
C GLY A 122 0.19 -24.08 -5.55
N PHE A 123 1.33 -24.73 -5.30
CA PHE A 123 1.42 -26.19 -5.22
C PHE A 123 0.83 -26.72 -3.89
N PHE A 124 0.42 -25.84 -2.97
CA PHE A 124 -0.01 -26.18 -1.62
C PHE A 124 -1.41 -25.68 -1.21
N SER A 125 -1.90 -24.53 -1.69
CA SER A 125 -3.21 -23.96 -1.25
C SER A 125 -4.29 -23.86 -2.33
N GLY A 126 -3.96 -24.08 -3.61
CA GLY A 126 -4.90 -23.86 -4.73
C GLY A 126 -5.13 -22.38 -5.07
N GLU A 127 -4.55 -21.45 -4.30
CA GLU A 127 -4.57 -20.02 -4.60
C GLU A 127 -3.39 -19.61 -5.48
N SER A 128 -3.60 -18.59 -6.32
CA SER A 128 -2.54 -17.98 -7.12
C SER A 128 -1.88 -16.87 -6.33
N LEU A 129 -0.56 -16.92 -6.16
CA LEU A 129 0.19 -15.84 -5.52
C LEU A 129 0.31 -14.65 -6.48
N PHE A 130 -0.46 -13.59 -6.21
CA PHE A 130 -0.39 -12.34 -6.95
C PHE A 130 0.32 -11.29 -6.10
N LEU A 131 1.58 -11.05 -6.45
CA LEU A 131 2.36 -9.97 -5.86
C LEU A 131 2.39 -8.77 -6.80
N ILE A 132 2.35 -7.59 -6.19
CA ILE A 132 2.68 -6.33 -6.84
C ILE A 132 4.09 -5.94 -6.44
N LYS A 133 4.78 -5.23 -7.32
CA LYS A 133 6.14 -4.73 -7.06
C LYS A 133 6.06 -3.23 -6.78
N CYS A 134 6.57 -2.82 -5.63
CA CYS A 134 6.78 -1.44 -5.22
C CYS A 134 8.29 -1.14 -5.26
N VAL A 135 8.73 -0.19 -6.08
CA VAL A 135 10.16 0.10 -6.27
C VAL A 135 10.41 1.60 -6.36
N GLY A 136 11.51 2.08 -5.79
CA GLY A 136 11.92 3.48 -5.90
C GLY A 136 12.27 4.11 -4.55
N THR A 137 12.06 5.42 -4.44
CA THR A 137 12.41 6.19 -3.23
C THR A 137 11.18 6.95 -2.73
N GLY A 138 10.81 6.77 -1.48
CA GLY A 138 9.68 7.44 -0.85
C GLY A 138 8.87 6.54 0.07
N ASP A 139 7.84 7.12 0.66
CA ASP A 139 7.00 6.44 1.63
C ASP A 139 6.08 5.40 0.99
N LEU A 140 5.91 4.27 1.67
CA LEU A 140 5.01 3.18 1.33
C LEU A 140 4.26 2.73 2.58
N TRP A 141 2.93 2.73 2.49
CA TRP A 141 2.02 2.20 3.48
C TRP A 141 1.29 0.98 2.93
N PHE A 142 1.22 -0.08 3.73
CA PHE A 142 0.56 -1.32 3.38
C PHE A 142 -0.12 -1.93 4.61
N ASN A 143 -1.11 -2.79 4.38
CA ASN A 143 -1.89 -3.43 5.43
C ASN A 143 -1.79 -4.95 5.38
N SER A 144 -2.30 -5.59 6.43
CA SER A 144 -2.58 -7.02 6.49
C SER A 144 -4.02 -7.26 6.93
N TYR A 145 -4.53 -8.45 6.64
CA TYR A 145 -5.64 -9.00 7.39
C TYR A 145 -5.10 -9.64 8.68
N GLY A 146 -5.45 -9.09 9.84
CA GLY A 146 -4.83 -9.44 11.12
C GLY A 146 -3.49 -8.74 11.35
N ALA A 147 -2.66 -9.29 12.24
CA ALA A 147 -1.38 -8.70 12.65
C ALA A 147 -0.24 -9.00 11.66
N ILE A 148 0.79 -8.16 11.67
CA ILE A 148 2.04 -8.37 10.90
C ILE A 148 3.11 -8.96 11.83
N ILE A 149 3.70 -10.07 11.40
CA ILE A 149 4.81 -10.74 12.09
C ILE A 149 6.02 -10.70 11.16
N GLU A 150 7.04 -9.93 11.54
CA GLU A 150 8.28 -9.83 10.78
C GLU A 150 9.17 -11.05 11.05
N ILE A 151 9.65 -11.69 9.98
CA ILE A 151 10.50 -12.88 10.05
C ILE A 151 11.74 -12.64 9.19
N ASP A 152 12.91 -12.64 9.82
CA ASP A 152 14.20 -12.63 9.13
C ASP A 152 14.52 -14.04 8.60
N VAL A 153 14.27 -14.24 7.30
CA VAL A 153 14.42 -15.54 6.63
C VAL A 153 15.89 -15.77 6.25
N LYS A 154 16.58 -16.63 7.00
CA LYS A 154 17.99 -16.99 6.75
C LYS A 154 18.17 -18.18 5.81
N ASP A 155 17.26 -19.15 5.92
CA ASP A 155 17.22 -20.38 5.12
C ASP A 155 15.84 -20.55 4.46
N GLN A 156 15.39 -21.77 4.20
CA GLN A 156 14.05 -22.02 3.69
C GLN A 156 13.00 -21.79 4.78
N TYR A 157 11.95 -21.05 4.45
CA TYR A 157 10.79 -20.86 5.31
C TYR A 157 9.52 -21.16 4.53
N VAL A 158 8.69 -22.05 5.07
CA VAL A 158 7.41 -22.42 4.45
C VAL A 158 6.31 -21.62 5.11
N VAL A 159 5.57 -20.88 4.31
CA VAL A 159 4.44 -20.06 4.72
C VAL A 159 3.29 -20.29 3.75
N ASP A 160 2.06 -20.24 4.26
CA ASP A 160 0.89 -20.26 3.39
C ASP A 160 0.87 -19.01 2.51
N THR A 161 0.54 -19.19 1.23
CA THR A 161 0.51 -18.12 0.23
C THR A 161 -0.36 -16.93 0.66
N GLY A 162 -1.50 -17.19 1.30
CA GLY A 162 -2.43 -16.17 1.77
C GLY A 162 -1.99 -15.45 3.05
N CYS A 163 -0.91 -15.92 3.69
CA CYS A 163 -0.32 -15.31 4.88
C CYS A 163 0.95 -14.48 4.58
N ILE A 164 1.36 -14.36 3.31
CA ILE A 164 2.46 -13.48 2.89
C ILE A 164 1.93 -12.07 2.69
N VAL A 165 2.45 -11.11 3.44
CA VAL A 165 2.06 -9.68 3.34
C VAL A 165 2.99 -8.92 2.38
N ALA A 166 4.30 -9.02 2.62
CA ALA A 166 5.37 -8.28 1.93
C ALA A 166 6.63 -9.13 1.78
#